data_AF-A0A917M012-F1
#
_entry.id   AF-A0A917M012-F1
#
_cell.length_a   1.000
_cell.length_b   1.000
_cell.length_c   1.000
_cell.angle_alpha   90.00
_cell.angle_beta   90.00
_cell.angle_gamma   90.00
#
_symmetry.space_group_name_H-M   'P 1'
#
loop_
_entity.id
_entity.type
_entity.pdbx_description
1 polymer ?
#
loop_
_entity_poly.entity_id
_entity_poly.type
_entity_poly.pdbx_seq_one_letter_code
_entity_poly.pdbx_strand_id
1 'polypeptide(L)'
;MFENNVWSFKTDYPSFLYCRDILIDLISRFPLTQQEAIKLINTRWARIEEIIEGDITYHELPKYWSSDMYWESDSLWWKKGNERNIYNLPELKPYRPDNETKYELWEPLNNHLNESDYVDDYVFVDNSEINELIDNQLIIGQYNKTWEVTSKNYREALKLLHEYKGWGTYFEMY
;
A
#
# COMPACT_ATOMS: atom_id res chain seq x y z
N MET A 1 12.89 -18.08 -1.85
CA MET A 1 12.95 -16.64 -1.52
C MET A 1 13.01 -15.86 -2.80
N PHE A 2 12.27 -14.76 -2.85
CA PHE A 2 12.21 -13.86 -3.99
C PHE A 2 13.35 -12.85 -3.89
N GLU A 3 14.27 -12.85 -4.85
CA GLU A 3 15.35 -11.86 -4.88
C GLU A 3 14.86 -10.63 -5.65
N ASN A 4 14.63 -9.53 -4.93
CA ASN A 4 14.39 -8.21 -5.51
C ASN A 4 15.33 -7.20 -4.83
N ASN A 5 15.71 -6.15 -5.56
CA ASN A 5 16.66 -5.15 -5.07
C ASN A 5 15.98 -3.89 -4.48
N VAL A 6 14.66 -3.87 -4.40
CA VAL A 6 13.86 -2.78 -3.83
C VAL A 6 13.90 -2.83 -2.31
N TRP A 7 13.74 -4.03 -1.73
CA TRP A 7 13.73 -4.23 -0.28
C TRP A 7 15.14 -4.51 0.25
N SER A 8 15.50 -3.89 1.37
CA SER A 8 16.79 -4.12 2.04
C SER A 8 16.84 -5.42 2.86
N PHE A 9 15.76 -6.19 2.83
CA PHE A 9 15.54 -7.45 3.54
C PHE A 9 14.96 -8.46 2.56
N LYS A 10 15.10 -9.75 2.86
CA LYS A 10 14.60 -10.81 1.98
C LYS A 10 13.10 -11.00 2.16
N THR A 11 12.43 -11.39 1.08
CA THR A 11 11.00 -11.74 1.13
C THR A 11 10.73 -13.06 0.42
N ASP A 12 9.71 -13.79 0.85
CA ASP A 12 9.01 -14.71 -0.06
C ASP A 12 8.06 -13.92 -0.99
N TYR A 13 7.31 -14.63 -1.85
CA TYR A 13 6.41 -13.97 -2.79
C TYR A 13 5.23 -13.28 -2.08
N PRO A 14 4.51 -13.91 -1.14
CA PRO A 14 3.45 -13.23 -0.40
C PRO A 14 3.96 -11.97 0.35
N SER A 15 5.14 -12.04 0.97
CA SER A 15 5.72 -10.90 1.69
C SER A 15 6.18 -9.79 0.77
N PHE A 16 6.61 -10.14 -0.44
CA PHE A 16 6.89 -9.16 -1.47
C PHE A 16 5.63 -8.36 -1.83
N LEU A 17 4.52 -9.05 -2.11
CA LEU A 17 3.25 -8.42 -2.45
C LEU A 17 2.73 -7.57 -1.29
N TYR A 18 2.82 -8.08 -0.06
CA TYR A 18 2.47 -7.34 1.15
C TYR A 18 3.25 -6.01 1.29
N CYS A 19 4.57 -6.04 1.06
CA CYS A 19 5.39 -4.83 1.07
C CYS A 19 5.03 -3.87 -0.07
N ARG A 20 4.69 -4.41 -1.25
CA ARG A 20 4.20 -3.63 -2.40
C ARG A 20 2.88 -2.93 -2.06
N ASP A 21 1.96 -3.60 -1.37
CA ASP A 21 0.68 -3.00 -0.97
C ASP A 21 0.87 -1.86 0.02
N ILE A 22 1.83 -1.98 0.95
CA ILE A 22 2.23 -0.89 1.85
C ILE A 22 2.75 0.30 1.03
N LEU A 23 3.62 0.03 0.05
CA LEU A 23 4.15 1.06 -0.84
C LEU A 23 3.04 1.76 -1.63
N ILE A 24 2.11 1.00 -2.23
CA ILE A 24 1.00 1.54 -3.00
C ILE A 24 0.11 2.41 -2.11
N ASP A 25 -0.18 1.95 -0.88
CA ASP A 25 -0.98 2.72 0.06
C ASP A 25 -0.26 4.00 0.51
N LEU A 26 1.06 3.94 0.75
CA LEU A 26 1.90 5.10 1.07
C LEU A 26 1.83 6.18 -0.02
N ILE A 27 2.15 5.81 -1.26
CA ILE A 27 2.18 6.78 -2.37
C ILE A 27 0.79 7.29 -2.71
N SER A 28 -0.25 6.47 -2.54
CA SER A 28 -1.61 6.88 -2.90
C SER A 28 -2.29 7.78 -1.85
N ARG A 29 -1.90 7.66 -0.57
CA ARG A 29 -2.52 8.43 0.53
C ARG A 29 -1.72 9.62 1.00
N PHE A 30 -0.39 9.57 0.85
CA PHE A 30 0.50 10.57 1.40
C PHE A 30 1.23 11.30 0.26
N PRO A 31 1.70 12.53 0.51
CA PRO A 31 2.46 13.30 -0.48
C PRO A 31 3.91 12.75 -0.57
N LEU A 32 4.05 11.47 -0.90
CA LEU A 32 5.31 10.75 -1.07
C LEU A 32 5.45 10.29 -2.52
N THR A 33 6.68 10.34 -3.01
CA THR A 33 7.12 9.62 -4.22
C THR A 33 7.37 8.14 -3.92
N GLN A 34 7.45 7.28 -4.95
CA GLN A 34 7.78 5.86 -4.74
C GLN A 34 9.16 5.69 -4.09
N GLN A 35 10.16 6.46 -4.53
CA GLN A 35 11.49 6.42 -3.93
C GLN A 35 11.47 6.74 -2.42
N GLU A 36 10.70 7.74 -2.01
CA GLU A 36 10.54 8.08 -0.59
C GLU A 36 9.81 6.97 0.18
N ALA A 37 8.76 6.39 -0.39
CA ALA A 37 8.03 5.28 0.21
C ALA A 37 8.91 4.03 0.37
N ILE A 38 9.69 3.66 -0.65
CA ILE A 38 10.67 2.55 -0.60
C ILE A 38 11.68 2.79 0.52
N LYS A 39 12.26 4.00 0.57
CA LYS A 39 13.21 4.36 1.61
C LYS A 39 12.59 4.27 3.01
N LEU A 40 11.33 4.66 3.16
CA LEU A 40 10.61 4.61 4.43
C LEU A 40 10.41 3.17 4.90
N ILE A 41 9.95 2.29 4.03
CA ILE A 41 9.79 0.85 4.29
C ILE A 41 11.14 0.23 4.70
N ASN A 42 12.18 0.46 3.90
CA ASN A 42 13.52 -0.06 4.19
C ASN A 42 14.09 0.49 5.50
N THR A 43 13.82 1.74 5.84
CA THR A 43 14.25 2.33 7.11
C THR A 43 13.51 1.71 8.30
N ARG A 44 12.18 1.53 8.17
CA ARG A 44 11.35 0.94 9.22
C ARG A 44 11.80 -0.46 9.59
N TRP A 45 12.22 -1.23 8.60
CA TRP A 45 12.60 -2.63 8.75
C TRP A 45 14.10 -2.89 8.51
N ALA A 46 14.95 -1.87 8.65
CA ALA A 46 16.39 -1.97 8.41
C ALA A 46 17.12 -3.01 9.29
N ARG A 47 16.52 -3.43 10.41
CA ARG A 47 17.06 -4.44 11.34
C ARG A 47 16.48 -5.83 11.13
N ILE A 48 15.55 -5.99 10.20
CA ILE A 48 14.94 -7.26 9.86
C ILE A 48 15.74 -7.86 8.71
N GLU A 49 16.16 -9.11 8.83
CA GLU A 49 16.91 -9.80 7.77
C GLU A 49 15.98 -10.35 6.68
N GLU A 50 14.81 -10.85 7.09
CA GLU A 50 13.79 -11.40 6.21
C GLU A 50 12.38 -11.17 6.76
N ILE A 51 11.41 -10.97 5.87
CA ILE A 51 9.97 -10.98 6.14
C ILE A 51 9.38 -12.11 5.29
N ILE A 52 8.75 -13.08 5.93
CA ILE A 52 8.12 -14.24 5.28
C ILE A 52 6.67 -14.37 5.74
N GLU A 53 5.86 -15.09 4.96
CA GLU A 53 4.45 -15.29 5.27
C GLU A 53 4.26 -15.86 6.69
N GLY A 54 3.42 -15.20 7.49
CA GLY A 54 3.19 -15.56 8.90
C GLY A 54 4.13 -14.88 9.91
N ASP A 55 5.04 -14.01 9.46
CA ASP A 55 5.81 -13.15 10.37
C ASP A 55 4.90 -12.21 11.18
N ILE A 56 5.37 -11.72 12.33
CA ILE A 56 4.64 -10.76 13.15
C ILE A 56 4.26 -9.49 12.38
N THR A 57 4.98 -9.12 11.33
CA THR A 57 4.59 -7.98 10.47
C THR A 57 3.17 -8.12 9.90
N TYR A 58 2.69 -9.35 9.70
CA TYR A 58 1.34 -9.64 9.21
C TYR A 58 0.21 -9.46 10.24
N HIS A 59 0.52 -9.15 11.51
CA HIS A 59 -0.52 -8.89 12.51
C HIS A 59 -1.33 -7.62 12.22
N GLU A 60 -0.82 -6.77 11.34
CA GLU A 60 -1.44 -5.52 10.92
C GLU A 60 -1.67 -5.49 9.42
N LEU A 61 -2.57 -4.61 8.97
CA LEU A 61 -2.87 -4.42 7.55
C LEU A 61 -1.86 -3.47 6.90
N PRO A 62 -1.66 -3.55 5.56
CA PRO A 62 -0.77 -2.62 4.85
C PRO A 62 -1.04 -1.14 5.14
N LYS A 63 -2.32 -0.77 5.29
CA LYS A 63 -2.75 0.59 5.65
C LYS A 63 -2.31 1.01 7.05
N TYR A 64 -2.27 0.09 8.02
CA TYR A 64 -1.77 0.41 9.34
C TYR A 64 -0.28 0.75 9.23
N TRP A 65 0.49 -0.09 8.54
CA TRP A 65 1.91 0.17 8.36
C TRP A 65 2.21 1.43 7.58
N SER A 66 1.46 1.74 6.52
CA SER A 66 1.65 2.99 5.77
C SER A 66 1.44 4.21 6.67
N SER A 67 0.41 4.18 7.53
CA SER A 67 0.11 5.26 8.48
C SER A 67 1.15 5.35 9.59
N ASP A 68 1.55 4.22 10.16
CA ASP A 68 2.61 4.11 11.18
C ASP A 68 3.96 4.59 10.64
N MET A 69 4.31 4.23 9.40
CA MET A 69 5.55 4.65 8.77
C MET A 69 5.56 6.15 8.47
N TYR A 70 4.45 6.73 7.99
CA TYR A 70 4.42 8.14 7.60
C TYR A 70 4.34 9.11 8.80
N TRP A 71 3.50 8.79 9.78
CA TRP A 71 3.29 9.64 10.97
C TRP A 71 4.08 9.23 12.20
N GLU A 72 4.62 8.00 12.24
CA GLU A 72 5.28 7.39 13.39
C GLU A 72 4.30 7.05 14.53
N SER A 73 4.54 5.93 15.24
CA SER A 73 3.67 5.43 16.32
C SER A 73 3.43 6.47 17.42
N ASP A 74 4.45 7.29 17.70
CA ASP A 74 4.44 8.28 18.78
C ASP A 74 3.49 9.46 18.49
N SER A 75 3.02 9.59 17.25
CA SER A 75 2.02 10.59 16.85
C SER A 75 0.59 10.24 17.26
N LEU A 76 0.36 9.00 17.74
CA LEU A 76 -0.95 8.44 18.05
C LEU A 76 -1.94 8.71 16.92
N TRP A 77 -1.54 8.42 15.67
CA TRP A 77 -2.26 8.82 14.46
C TRP A 77 -3.69 8.27 14.36
N TRP A 78 -3.98 7.18 15.08
CA TRP A 78 -5.34 6.63 15.22
C TRP A 78 -6.28 7.55 16.03
N LYS A 79 -5.75 8.50 16.82
CA LYS A 79 -6.53 9.55 17.50
C LYS A 79 -6.88 10.67 16.53
N LYS A 80 -8.18 10.96 16.40
CA LYS A 80 -8.72 11.94 15.43
C LYS A 80 -9.60 12.99 16.10
N GLY A 81 -9.73 14.15 15.44
CA GLY A 81 -10.64 15.22 15.85
C GLY A 81 -10.48 15.62 17.31
N ASN A 82 -11.58 15.62 18.06
CA ASN A 82 -11.61 16.02 19.46
C ASN A 82 -10.69 15.19 20.37
N GLU A 83 -10.41 13.93 20.05
CA GLU A 83 -9.47 13.14 20.86
C GLU A 83 -8.07 13.75 20.82
N ARG A 84 -7.60 14.24 19.67
CA ARG A 84 -6.28 14.90 19.59
C ARG A 84 -6.23 16.14 20.47
N ASN A 85 -7.32 16.91 20.52
CA ASN A 85 -7.44 18.08 21.39
C ASN A 85 -7.40 17.68 22.88
N ILE A 86 -8.09 16.61 23.28
CA ILE A 86 -8.10 16.11 24.66
C ILE A 86 -6.70 15.70 25.11
N TYR A 87 -5.94 15.03 24.24
CA TYR A 87 -4.57 14.58 24.54
C TYR A 87 -3.49 15.63 24.23
N ASN A 88 -3.88 16.85 23.83
CA ASN A 88 -2.97 17.94 23.43
C ASN A 88 -1.91 17.48 22.40
N LEU A 89 -2.34 16.71 21.41
CA LEU A 89 -1.47 16.15 20.37
C LEU A 89 -1.27 17.16 19.23
N PRO A 90 -0.08 17.21 18.63
CA PRO A 90 0.17 18.06 17.46
C PRO A 90 -0.71 17.63 16.27
N GLU A 91 -0.87 18.53 15.30
CA GLU A 91 -1.47 18.17 14.02
C GLU A 91 -0.62 17.12 13.30
N LEU A 92 -1.28 16.20 12.60
CA LEU A 92 -0.60 15.19 11.80
C LEU A 92 -0.07 15.82 10.50
N LYS A 93 1.01 15.24 9.96
CA LYS A 93 1.46 15.57 8.59
C LYS A 93 0.28 15.38 7.62
N PRO A 94 0.17 16.20 6.56
CA PRO A 94 -1.00 16.15 5.70
C PRO A 94 -1.07 14.85 4.88
N TYR A 95 -2.28 14.48 4.49
CA TYR A 95 -2.51 13.52 3.41
C TYR A 95 -2.13 14.13 2.05
N ARG A 96 -2.00 13.29 1.02
CA ARG A 96 -1.96 13.71 -0.38
C ARG A 96 -3.22 14.55 -0.65
N PRO A 97 -3.11 15.75 -1.24
CA PRO A 97 -4.27 16.55 -1.58
C PRO A 97 -5.21 15.81 -2.52
N ASP A 98 -6.51 15.98 -2.31
CA ASP A 98 -7.52 15.49 -3.23
C ASP A 98 -7.31 16.12 -4.63
N ASN A 99 -7.11 15.28 -5.63
CA ASN A 99 -7.01 15.67 -7.02
C ASN A 99 -7.65 14.58 -7.88
N GLU A 100 -8.52 15.00 -8.81
CA GLU A 100 -9.15 14.06 -9.73
C GLU A 100 -8.07 13.43 -10.61
N THR A 101 -7.90 12.12 -10.47
CA THR A 101 -6.89 11.35 -11.18
C THR A 101 -7.45 10.01 -11.62
N LYS A 102 -6.79 9.39 -12.59
CA LYS A 102 -7.15 8.09 -13.12
C LYS A 102 -6.39 7.02 -12.35
N TYR A 103 -7.13 6.09 -11.75
CA TYR A 103 -6.60 4.90 -11.13
C TYR A 103 -6.78 3.70 -12.05
N GLU A 104 -5.76 2.87 -12.17
CA GLU A 104 -5.78 1.66 -13.00
C GLU A 104 -5.62 0.42 -12.12
N LEU A 105 -6.44 -0.59 -12.42
CA LEU A 105 -6.31 -1.93 -11.88
C LEU A 105 -5.55 -2.80 -12.87
N TRP A 106 -4.45 -3.38 -12.41
CA TRP A 106 -3.61 -4.31 -13.14
C TRP A 106 -3.60 -5.65 -12.42
N GLU A 107 -3.87 -6.72 -13.17
CA GLU A 107 -3.94 -8.09 -12.64
C GLU A 107 -3.03 -9.02 -13.46
N PRO A 108 -2.50 -10.10 -12.86
CA PRO A 108 -1.65 -11.06 -13.56
C PRO A 108 -2.46 -11.82 -14.62
N LEU A 109 -1.86 -12.00 -15.80
CA LEU A 109 -2.46 -12.72 -16.92
C LEU A 109 -2.76 -14.20 -16.61
N ASN A 110 -2.03 -14.79 -15.67
CA ASN A 110 -2.23 -16.16 -15.20
C ASN A 110 -2.44 -16.14 -13.68
N ASN A 111 -3.70 -16.13 -13.24
CA ASN A 111 -4.12 -16.24 -11.82
C ASN A 111 -3.74 -17.59 -11.15
N HIS A 112 -2.94 -18.44 -11.79
CA HIS A 112 -2.58 -19.76 -11.28
C HIS A 112 -1.40 -19.76 -10.31
N LEU A 113 -0.79 -18.60 -10.06
CA LEU A 113 0.33 -18.48 -9.12
C LEU A 113 -0.21 -18.09 -7.73
N ASN A 114 -0.64 -19.11 -7.00
CA ASN A 114 -0.78 -19.18 -5.54
C ASN A 114 -2.15 -18.81 -4.97
N GLU A 115 -2.83 -19.85 -4.49
CA GLU A 115 -3.87 -19.81 -3.46
C GLU A 115 -3.26 -19.40 -2.10
N SER A 116 -2.63 -18.22 -2.00
CA SER A 116 -2.38 -17.62 -0.68
C SER A 116 -3.68 -16.97 -0.24
N ASP A 117 -4.23 -17.39 0.89
CA ASP A 117 -5.45 -16.84 1.47
C ASP A 117 -5.28 -15.38 1.96
N TYR A 118 -4.06 -14.82 1.91
CA TYR A 118 -3.70 -13.61 2.65
C TYR A 118 -3.39 -12.37 1.80
N VAL A 119 -2.97 -12.52 0.54
CA VAL A 119 -2.59 -11.37 -0.30
C VAL A 119 -3.05 -11.55 -1.74
N ASP A 120 -3.94 -10.67 -2.19
CA ASP A 120 -4.38 -10.65 -3.58
C ASP A 120 -3.28 -10.05 -4.47
N ASP A 121 -2.91 -10.78 -5.51
CA ASP A 121 -1.92 -10.32 -6.47
C ASP A 121 -2.56 -9.38 -7.51
N TYR A 122 -2.79 -8.12 -7.15
CA TYR A 122 -3.13 -7.05 -8.08
C TYR A 122 -2.38 -5.76 -7.74
N VAL A 123 -2.43 -4.79 -8.66
CA VAL A 123 -1.97 -3.42 -8.43
C VAL A 123 -3.12 -2.47 -8.76
N PHE A 124 -3.49 -1.63 -7.80
CA PHE A 124 -4.47 -0.56 -8.02
C PHE A 124 -3.90 0.77 -7.56
N VAL A 125 -3.61 1.66 -8.51
CA VAL A 125 -2.86 2.89 -8.23
C VAL A 125 -3.15 3.95 -9.28
N ASP A 126 -2.79 5.21 -8.99
CA ASP A 126 -2.76 6.29 -9.97
C ASP A 126 -1.94 5.87 -11.21
N ASN A 127 -2.49 6.08 -12.41
CA ASN A 127 -1.91 5.61 -13.66
C ASN A 127 -0.50 6.18 -13.93
N SER A 128 -0.17 7.34 -13.35
CA SER A 128 1.16 7.94 -13.45
C SER A 128 2.24 7.14 -12.71
N GLU A 129 1.86 6.32 -11.73
CA GLU A 129 2.77 5.54 -10.89
C GLU A 129 3.17 4.20 -11.55
N ILE A 130 2.39 3.70 -12.52
CA ILE A 130 2.55 2.36 -13.11
C ILE A 130 3.93 2.15 -13.73
N ASN A 131 4.44 3.12 -14.50
CA ASN A 131 5.73 2.96 -15.16
C ASN A 131 6.86 2.85 -14.14
N GLU A 132 6.84 3.66 -13.08
CA GLU A 132 7.87 3.61 -12.03
C GLU A 132 7.76 2.31 -11.20
N LEU A 133 6.55 1.77 -11.00
CA LEU A 133 6.39 0.44 -10.39
C LEU A 133 7.02 -0.66 -11.27
N ILE A 134 6.86 -0.59 -12.59
CA ILE A 134 7.49 -1.53 -13.53
C ILE A 134 9.02 -1.37 -13.50
N ASP A 135 9.52 -0.14 -13.56
CA ASP A 135 10.96 0.15 -13.56
C ASP A 135 11.63 -0.32 -12.25
N ASN A 136 10.92 -0.19 -11.13
CA ASN A 136 11.34 -0.71 -9.83
C ASN A 136 11.10 -2.22 -9.67
N GLN A 137 10.63 -2.94 -10.70
CA GLN A 137 10.35 -4.39 -10.63
C GLN A 137 9.32 -4.76 -9.55
N LEU A 138 8.40 -3.85 -9.23
CA LEU A 138 7.28 -4.05 -8.30
C LEU A 138 6.09 -4.80 -8.94
N ILE A 139 6.08 -4.91 -10.27
CA ILE A 139 5.11 -5.70 -11.04
C ILE A 139 5.85 -6.88 -11.68
N ILE A 140 5.70 -8.08 -11.11
CA ILE A 140 6.52 -9.24 -11.47
C ILE A 140 5.80 -10.17 -12.44
N GLY A 141 6.30 -10.23 -13.68
CA GLY A 141 5.71 -11.09 -14.70
C GLY A 141 4.74 -10.32 -15.58
N GLN A 142 3.70 -10.99 -16.08
CA GLN A 142 2.81 -10.42 -17.08
C GLN A 142 1.52 -9.95 -16.42
N TYR A 143 1.36 -8.63 -16.28
CA TYR A 143 0.13 -8.00 -15.84
C TYR A 143 -0.54 -7.32 -17.03
N ASN A 144 -1.86 -7.27 -17.00
CA ASN A 144 -2.64 -6.44 -17.91
C ASN A 144 -3.57 -5.52 -17.12
N LYS A 145 -3.82 -4.34 -17.69
CA LYS A 145 -4.88 -3.48 -17.19
C LYS A 145 -6.24 -4.15 -17.42
N THR A 146 -6.96 -4.41 -16.35
CA THR A 146 -8.30 -5.05 -16.40
C THR A 146 -9.42 -4.05 -16.19
N TRP A 147 -9.14 -2.96 -15.47
CA TRP A 147 -10.12 -1.94 -15.15
C TRP A 147 -9.46 -0.58 -14.86
N GLU A 148 -10.23 0.51 -14.97
CA GLU A 148 -9.79 1.85 -14.59
C GLU A 148 -10.96 2.70 -14.09
N VAL A 149 -10.66 3.70 -13.28
CA VAL A 149 -11.65 4.64 -12.76
C VAL A 149 -11.04 6.01 -12.51
N THR A 150 -11.81 7.07 -12.77
CA THR A 150 -11.43 8.43 -12.37
C THR A 150 -12.05 8.73 -11.02
N SER A 151 -11.25 9.21 -10.06
CA SER A 151 -11.73 9.53 -8.72
C SER A 151 -10.96 10.66 -8.08
N LYS A 152 -11.59 11.33 -7.11
CA LYS A 152 -11.04 12.50 -6.41
C LYS A 152 -9.83 12.18 -5.53
N ASN A 153 -9.77 10.95 -5.01
CA ASN A 153 -8.66 10.45 -4.21
C ASN A 153 -8.70 8.92 -4.15
N TYR A 154 -7.63 8.33 -3.62
CA TYR A 154 -7.47 6.88 -3.55
C TYR A 154 -8.56 6.19 -2.73
N ARG A 155 -9.05 6.83 -1.65
CA ARG A 155 -10.12 6.26 -0.82
C ARG A 155 -11.42 6.09 -1.59
N GLU A 156 -11.83 7.11 -2.35
CA GLU A 156 -13.02 7.01 -3.19
C GLU A 156 -12.79 6.02 -4.35
N ALA A 157 -11.58 5.96 -4.90
CA ALA A 157 -11.22 4.96 -5.91
C ALA A 157 -11.33 3.51 -5.37
N LEU A 158 -10.88 3.26 -4.13
CA LEU A 158 -11.00 1.95 -3.48
C LEU A 158 -12.44 1.50 -3.26
N LYS A 159 -13.36 2.43 -2.93
CA LYS A 159 -14.79 2.11 -2.83
C LYS A 159 -15.33 1.60 -4.17
N LEU A 160 -14.98 2.29 -5.26
CA LEU A 160 -15.39 1.92 -6.61
C LEU A 160 -14.76 0.58 -7.06
N LEU A 161 -13.51 0.33 -6.67
CA LEU A 161 -12.86 -0.97 -6.88
C LEU A 161 -13.62 -2.10 -6.17
N HIS A 162 -13.98 -1.90 -4.90
CA HIS A 162 -14.73 -2.88 -4.11
C HIS A 162 -16.10 -3.19 -4.72
N GLU A 163 -16.80 -2.16 -5.21
CA GLU A 163 -18.05 -2.31 -5.94
C GLU A 163 -17.84 -3.10 -7.25
N TYR A 164 -16.81 -2.76 -8.03
CA TYR A 164 -16.45 -3.47 -9.26
C TYR A 164 -16.10 -4.94 -9.01
N LYS A 165 -15.35 -5.24 -7.96
CA LYS A 165 -14.94 -6.61 -7.59
C LYS A 165 -16.05 -7.42 -6.91
N GLY A 166 -17.14 -6.77 -6.49
CA GLY A 166 -18.22 -7.42 -5.75
C GLY A 166 -17.82 -7.84 -4.33
N TRP A 167 -16.77 -7.23 -3.75
CA TRP A 167 -16.27 -7.51 -2.40
C TRP A 167 -17.12 -6.89 -1.28
N GLY A 168 -18.22 -6.23 -1.64
CA GLY A 168 -19.09 -5.52 -0.71
C GLY A 168 -18.56 -4.11 -0.38
N THR A 169 -19.09 -3.51 0.67
CA THR A 169 -18.78 -2.11 1.02
C THR A 169 -17.36 -1.99 1.57
N TYR A 170 -16.55 -1.11 0.98
CA TYR A 170 -15.26 -0.72 1.55
C TYR A 170 -15.46 0.03 2.87
N PHE A 171 -14.97 -0.53 3.96
CA PHE A 171 -14.90 0.13 5.26
C PHE A 171 -13.45 0.46 5.61
N GLU A 172 -13.19 1.73 5.82
CA GLU A 172 -11.90 2.18 6.28
C GLU A 172 -11.83 2.07 7.81
N MET A 173 -11.34 0.94 8.33
CA MET A 173 -11.09 0.77 9.77
C MET A 173 -9.93 1.67 10.20
N TYR A 174 -10.13 2.48 11.24
CA TYR A 174 -9.19 3.51 11.69
C TYR A 174 -8.08 2.99 12.58
#